data_AF-A0AA36IFR1-F1
#
_entry.id   AF-A0AA36IFR1-F1
#
_cell.length_a   1.000
_cell.length_b   1.000
_cell.length_c   1.000
_cell.angle_alpha   90.00
_cell.angle_beta   90.00
_cell.angle_gamma   90.00
#
_symmetry.space_group_name_H-M   'P 1'
#
loop_
_entity.id
_entity.type
_entity.pdbx_description
1 polymer ?
#
loop_
_entity_poly.entity_id
_entity_poly.type
_entity_poly.pdbx_seq_one_letter_code
_entity_poly.pdbx_strand_id
1 'polypeptide(L)'
;MSSSDACDAALLAWANACLQSHAEEPAPTLEAVVDTNSVSVMCKAFGLGDPDQGARNQPAAQRRRRVAQMLNSWRVGLVELSVAELGGPAAARSLTAAILVTAVEATGKEQAIQFIVGLDQQQQADLAKTIQQLMDTTGKSDKTEIQADETPLELVRRLSNARRFSTVQLAGNDPNIIEPMQAEARELHRELERYLGSFSDTKQAHQRLAEKVSEAKAQLCHEADRCVDLIQETGHGAYDAQGAMATCALK
;
A
#
# COMPACT_ATOMS: atom_id res chain seq x y z
N MET A 1 -4.73 -7.45 -31.67
CA MET A 1 -4.94 -7.11 -30.25
C MET A 1 -3.61 -6.65 -29.71
N SER A 2 -3.56 -5.51 -29.01
CA SER A 2 -2.28 -5.00 -28.51
C SER A 2 -1.76 -5.91 -27.40
N SER A 3 -0.44 -6.06 -27.24
CA SER A 3 0.15 -6.90 -26.18
C SER A 3 -0.29 -6.50 -24.76
N SER A 4 -0.72 -5.24 -24.60
CA SER A 4 -1.24 -4.68 -23.36
C SER A 4 -2.59 -5.26 -22.95
N ASP A 5 -3.49 -5.52 -23.92
CA ASP A 5 -4.84 -6.01 -23.65
C ASP A 5 -4.84 -7.49 -23.21
N ALA A 6 -3.92 -8.28 -23.75
CA ALA A 6 -3.75 -9.68 -23.38
C ALA A 6 -3.22 -9.84 -21.94
N CYS A 7 -2.27 -8.98 -21.55
CA CYS A 7 -1.75 -8.93 -20.19
C CYS A 7 -2.85 -8.55 -19.18
N ASP A 8 -3.66 -7.54 -19.51
CA ASP A 8 -4.77 -7.13 -18.64
C ASP A 8 -5.82 -8.21 -18.46
N ALA A 9 -6.17 -8.91 -19.55
CA ALA A 9 -7.10 -10.03 -19.50
C ALA A 9 -6.56 -11.18 -18.63
N ALA A 10 -5.27 -11.50 -18.75
CA ALA A 10 -4.64 -12.55 -17.95
C ALA A 10 -4.56 -12.18 -16.45
N LEU A 11 -4.20 -10.92 -16.13
CA LEU A 11 -4.20 -10.40 -14.75
C LEU A 11 -5.60 -10.41 -14.14
N LEU A 12 -6.61 -10.02 -14.92
CA LEU A 12 -8.00 -10.02 -14.47
C LEU A 12 -8.51 -11.45 -14.23
N ALA A 13 -8.19 -12.39 -15.13
CA ALA A 13 -8.54 -13.79 -14.98
C ALA A 13 -7.92 -14.40 -13.70
N TRP A 14 -6.64 -14.12 -13.45
CA TRP A 14 -5.97 -14.55 -12.22
C TRP A 14 -6.60 -13.93 -10.97
N ALA A 15 -6.85 -12.62 -10.97
CA ALA A 15 -7.49 -11.93 -9.85
C ALA A 15 -8.88 -12.52 -9.57
N ASN A 16 -9.68 -12.76 -10.61
CA ASN A 16 -11.01 -13.36 -10.48
C ASN A 16 -10.98 -14.81 -9.99
N ALA A 17 -9.99 -15.62 -10.39
CA ALA A 17 -9.80 -16.95 -9.82
C ALA A 17 -9.55 -16.89 -8.31
N CYS A 18 -8.75 -15.93 -7.85
CA CYS A 18 -8.54 -15.68 -6.43
C CYS A 18 -9.84 -15.24 -5.72
N LEU A 19 -10.56 -14.27 -6.26
CA LEU A 19 -11.81 -13.76 -5.67
C LEU A 19 -12.88 -14.85 -5.56
N GLN A 20 -13.08 -15.64 -6.62
CA GLN A 20 -14.04 -16.74 -6.64
C GLN A 20 -13.73 -17.80 -5.58
N SER A 21 -12.44 -18.12 -5.36
CA SER A 21 -12.04 -19.07 -4.32
C SER A 21 -12.34 -18.59 -2.89
N HIS A 22 -12.60 -17.29 -2.71
CA HIS A 22 -12.96 -16.65 -1.44
C HIS A 22 -14.41 -16.14 -1.40
N ALA A 23 -15.27 -16.69 -2.27
CA ALA A 23 -16.70 -16.36 -2.36
C ALA A 23 -17.01 -14.87 -2.65
N GLU A 24 -16.08 -14.16 -3.29
CA GLU A 24 -16.30 -12.80 -3.78
C GLU A 24 -16.79 -12.82 -5.24
N GLU A 25 -17.57 -11.80 -5.61
CA GLU A 25 -17.99 -11.63 -7.01
C GLU A 25 -16.79 -11.31 -7.92
N PRO A 26 -16.72 -11.90 -9.12
CA PRO A 26 -15.66 -11.58 -10.06
C PRO A 26 -15.76 -10.12 -10.50
N ALA A 27 -14.62 -9.43 -10.49
CA ALA A 27 -14.53 -8.07 -10.97
C ALA A 27 -14.62 -8.01 -12.50
N PRO A 28 -15.36 -7.02 -13.06
CA PRO A 28 -15.49 -6.87 -14.51
C PRO A 28 -14.22 -6.28 -15.17
N THR A 29 -13.41 -5.52 -14.43
CA THR A 29 -12.16 -4.91 -14.92
C THR A 29 -11.10 -4.86 -13.81
N LEU A 30 -9.85 -4.59 -14.18
CA LEU A 30 -8.76 -4.42 -13.22
C LEU A 30 -8.97 -3.20 -12.32
N GLU A 31 -9.54 -2.11 -12.83
CA GLU A 31 -9.90 -0.95 -12.02
C GLU A 31 -10.90 -1.32 -10.94
N ALA A 32 -11.89 -2.17 -11.27
CA ALA A 32 -12.84 -2.67 -10.29
C ALA A 32 -12.17 -3.55 -9.23
N VAL A 33 -11.13 -4.32 -9.57
CA VAL A 33 -10.32 -5.04 -8.56
C VAL A 33 -9.67 -4.04 -7.60
N VAL A 34 -9.02 -3.02 -8.13
CA VAL A 34 -8.17 -2.11 -7.36
C VAL A 34 -8.94 -1.07 -6.56
N ASP A 35 -10.13 -0.68 -7.03
CA ASP A 35 -10.94 0.36 -6.40
C ASP A 35 -11.96 -0.20 -5.39
N THR A 36 -12.05 -1.52 -5.22
CA THR A 36 -12.95 -2.18 -4.28
C THR A 36 -12.18 -2.92 -3.17
N ASN A 37 -12.90 -3.63 -2.30
CA ASN A 37 -12.28 -4.44 -1.24
C ASN A 37 -11.54 -5.68 -1.79
N SER A 38 -11.62 -5.95 -3.10
CA SER A 38 -11.00 -7.11 -3.75
C SER A 38 -9.49 -7.17 -3.51
N VAL A 39 -8.79 -6.03 -3.47
CA VAL A 39 -7.37 -5.99 -3.12
C VAL A 39 -7.12 -6.49 -1.69
N SER A 40 -7.93 -6.09 -0.72
CA SER A 40 -7.79 -6.58 0.67
C SER A 40 -7.99 -8.09 0.74
N VAL A 41 -8.96 -8.63 0.02
CA VAL A 41 -9.20 -10.09 -0.07
C VAL A 41 -7.98 -10.79 -0.66
N MET A 42 -7.47 -10.33 -1.80
CA MET A 42 -6.29 -10.92 -2.45
C MET A 42 -5.04 -10.83 -1.57
N CYS A 43 -4.77 -9.67 -0.96
CA CYS A 43 -3.61 -9.50 -0.09
C CYS A 43 -3.69 -10.40 1.15
N LYS A 44 -4.87 -10.58 1.74
CA LYS A 44 -5.08 -11.52 2.86
C LYS A 44 -4.90 -12.96 2.43
N ALA A 45 -5.46 -13.36 1.29
CA ALA A 45 -5.37 -14.72 0.76
C ALA A 45 -3.90 -15.18 0.64
N PHE A 46 -3.02 -14.28 0.20
CA PHE A 46 -1.60 -14.59 0.01
C PHE A 46 -0.70 -14.26 1.22
N GLY A 47 -1.29 -13.81 2.34
CA GLY A 47 -0.54 -13.47 3.55
C GLY A 47 0.29 -12.19 3.45
N LEU A 48 -0.09 -11.25 2.55
CA LEU A 48 0.61 -9.97 2.34
C LEU A 48 0.26 -8.90 3.37
N GLY A 49 -0.81 -9.13 4.15
CA GLY A 49 -1.40 -8.17 5.08
C GLY A 49 -2.75 -7.63 4.59
N ASP A 50 -3.26 -6.61 5.27
CA ASP A 50 -4.51 -5.94 4.94
C ASP A 50 -4.28 -4.45 4.64
N PRO A 51 -4.29 -4.03 3.36
CA PRO A 51 -4.10 -2.63 3.00
C PRO A 51 -5.27 -1.74 3.44
N ASP A 52 -6.46 -2.30 3.69
CA ASP A 52 -7.66 -1.56 4.11
C ASP A 52 -7.78 -1.40 5.63
N GLN A 53 -6.86 -2.01 6.40
CA GLN A 53 -6.89 -1.94 7.86
C GLN A 53 -6.79 -0.49 8.35
N GLY A 54 -7.91 0.06 8.83
CA GLY A 54 -8.02 1.46 9.24
C GLY A 54 -8.07 2.48 8.10
N ALA A 55 -8.24 2.04 6.85
CA ALA A 55 -8.27 2.89 5.66
C ALA A 55 -9.48 2.66 4.74
N ARG A 56 -10.37 1.73 5.08
CA ARG A 56 -11.54 1.34 4.25
C ARG A 56 -12.42 2.53 3.81
N ASN A 57 -12.54 3.54 4.66
CA ASN A 57 -13.34 4.76 4.44
C ASN A 57 -12.56 5.91 3.77
N GLN A 58 -11.29 5.70 3.41
CA GLN A 58 -10.49 6.72 2.72
C GLN A 58 -10.86 6.82 1.24
N PRO A 59 -10.59 7.98 0.60
CA PRO A 59 -10.71 8.12 -0.85
C PRO A 59 -9.92 7.05 -1.61
N ALA A 60 -10.45 6.64 -2.78
CA ALA A 60 -9.85 5.58 -3.59
C ALA A 60 -8.35 5.82 -3.90
N ALA A 61 -7.96 7.07 -4.20
CA ALA A 61 -6.56 7.44 -4.42
C ALA A 61 -5.66 7.14 -3.21
N GLN A 62 -6.12 7.42 -1.99
CA GLN A 62 -5.37 7.13 -0.77
C GLN A 62 -5.28 5.62 -0.50
N ARG A 63 -6.36 4.87 -0.77
CA ARG A 63 -6.34 3.41 -0.68
C ARG A 63 -5.33 2.81 -1.65
N ARG A 64 -5.33 3.23 -2.92
CA ARG A 64 -4.35 2.79 -3.92
C ARG A 64 -2.92 3.14 -3.52
N ARG A 65 -2.67 4.36 -3.02
CA ARG A 65 -1.36 4.76 -2.47
C ARG A 65 -0.91 3.82 -1.37
N ARG A 66 -1.81 3.46 -0.46
CA ARG A 66 -1.51 2.57 0.68
C ARG A 66 -1.20 1.15 0.24
N VAL A 67 -1.96 0.61 -0.72
CA VAL A 67 -1.66 -0.68 -1.36
C VAL A 67 -0.26 -0.63 -1.97
N ALA A 68 0.06 0.41 -2.76
CA ALA A 68 1.38 0.57 -3.36
C ALA A 68 2.49 0.67 -2.31
N GLN A 69 2.29 1.40 -1.21
CA GLN A 69 3.24 1.49 -0.10
C GLN A 69 3.49 0.14 0.58
N MET A 70 2.43 -0.64 0.81
CA MET A 70 2.51 -1.97 1.38
C MET A 70 3.27 -2.91 0.44
N LEU A 71 2.94 -2.94 -0.85
CA LEU A 71 3.65 -3.76 -1.84
C LEU A 71 5.13 -3.33 -1.94
N ASN A 72 5.40 -2.03 -1.86
CA ASN A 72 6.77 -1.50 -1.87
C ASN A 72 7.57 -1.85 -0.60
N SER A 73 6.93 -2.21 0.52
CA SER A 73 7.66 -2.72 1.70
C SER A 73 8.13 -4.16 1.52
N TRP A 74 7.46 -4.94 0.66
CA TRP A 74 7.96 -6.24 0.23
C TRP A 74 9.10 -6.07 -0.78
N ARG A 75 8.95 -5.11 -1.69
CA ARG A 75 9.97 -4.81 -2.69
C ARG A 75 9.99 -3.35 -3.09
N VAL A 76 11.07 -2.66 -2.75
CA VAL A 76 11.21 -1.23 -3.02
C VAL A 76 11.08 -0.94 -4.51
N GLY A 77 10.21 0.01 -4.85
CA GLY A 77 10.03 0.50 -6.23
C GLY A 77 9.21 -0.41 -7.14
N LEU A 78 8.47 -1.37 -6.60
CA LEU A 78 7.60 -2.25 -7.39
C LEU A 78 6.43 -1.48 -8.02
N VAL A 79 5.90 -0.47 -7.33
CA VAL A 79 4.82 0.41 -7.82
C VAL A 79 5.20 1.87 -7.60
N GLU A 80 5.08 2.69 -8.64
CA GLU A 80 5.23 4.14 -8.53
C GLU A 80 4.00 4.73 -7.83
N LEU A 81 4.21 5.43 -6.71
CA LEU A 81 3.10 5.93 -5.87
C LEU A 81 2.22 6.97 -6.60
N SER A 82 2.84 7.83 -7.41
CA SER A 82 2.17 8.82 -8.26
C SER A 82 1.18 8.15 -9.23
N VAL A 83 1.61 7.06 -9.88
CA VAL A 83 0.79 6.28 -10.81
C VAL A 83 -0.37 5.61 -10.07
N ALA A 84 -0.10 5.01 -8.90
CA ALA A 84 -1.15 4.40 -8.07
C ALA A 84 -2.23 5.41 -7.64
N GLU A 85 -1.84 6.62 -7.26
CA GLU A 85 -2.77 7.68 -6.85
C GLU A 85 -3.67 8.16 -7.99
N LEU A 86 -3.07 8.42 -9.16
CA LEU A 86 -3.79 8.88 -10.35
C LEU A 86 -4.89 7.90 -10.79
N GLY A 87 -4.67 6.60 -10.58
CA GLY A 87 -5.65 5.56 -10.93
C GLY A 87 -5.73 5.29 -12.44
N GLY A 88 -6.85 4.70 -12.86
CA GLY A 88 -7.07 4.31 -14.25
C GLY A 88 -6.38 2.98 -14.64
N PRO A 89 -6.43 2.61 -15.93
CA PRO A 89 -6.06 1.27 -16.39
C PRO A 89 -4.60 0.92 -16.10
N ALA A 90 -3.68 1.86 -16.32
CA ALA A 90 -2.26 1.64 -16.09
C ALA A 90 -1.92 1.43 -14.61
N ALA A 91 -2.57 2.20 -13.72
CA ALA A 91 -2.42 2.03 -12.27
C ALA A 91 -3.00 0.70 -11.81
N ALA A 92 -4.16 0.32 -12.33
CA ALA A 92 -4.83 -0.93 -11.99
C ALA A 92 -4.01 -2.15 -12.43
N ARG A 93 -3.45 -2.11 -13.64
CA ARG A 93 -2.47 -3.10 -14.12
C ARG A 93 -1.25 -3.17 -13.21
N SER A 94 -0.63 -2.03 -12.93
CA SER A 94 0.61 -1.98 -12.13
C SER A 94 0.40 -2.54 -10.72
N LEU A 95 -0.71 -2.17 -10.07
CA LEU A 95 -1.06 -2.67 -8.74
C LEU A 95 -1.39 -4.16 -8.75
N THR A 96 -2.20 -4.63 -9.70
CA THR A 96 -2.57 -6.06 -9.78
C THR A 96 -1.37 -6.95 -10.09
N ALA A 97 -0.51 -6.52 -11.02
CA ALA A 97 0.72 -7.21 -11.35
C ALA A 97 1.71 -7.22 -10.17
N ALA A 98 1.81 -6.13 -9.41
CA ALA A 98 2.62 -6.07 -8.20
C ALA A 98 2.09 -7.01 -7.10
N ILE A 99 0.77 -7.12 -6.92
CA ILE A 99 0.16 -8.09 -6.01
C ILE A 99 0.53 -9.51 -6.44
N LEU A 100 0.41 -9.84 -7.73
CA LEU A 100 0.79 -11.15 -8.28
C LEU A 100 2.25 -11.48 -7.97
N VAL A 101 3.19 -10.59 -8.29
CA VAL A 101 4.62 -10.80 -8.05
C VAL A 101 4.92 -10.99 -6.58
N THR A 102 4.35 -10.15 -5.74
CA THR A 102 4.54 -10.26 -4.29
C THR A 102 3.94 -11.58 -3.77
N ALA A 103 2.78 -11.99 -4.28
CA ALA A 103 2.11 -13.23 -3.90
C ALA A 103 2.93 -14.48 -4.26
N VAL A 104 3.57 -14.53 -5.44
CA VAL A 104 4.42 -15.68 -5.83
C VAL A 104 5.76 -15.74 -5.07
N GLU A 105 6.14 -14.66 -4.39
CA GLU A 105 7.31 -14.58 -3.49
C GLU A 105 6.93 -14.85 -2.02
N ALA A 106 5.67 -14.61 -1.64
CA ALA A 106 5.18 -14.70 -0.26
C ALA A 106 5.11 -16.13 0.30
N THR A 107 4.72 -16.25 1.57
CA THR A 107 4.48 -17.53 2.23
C THR A 107 3.31 -18.31 1.63
N GLY A 108 2.30 -17.62 1.07
CA GLY A 108 1.15 -18.21 0.40
C GLY A 108 1.33 -18.47 -1.11
N LYS A 109 2.57 -18.53 -1.59
CA LYS A 109 2.88 -18.58 -3.02
C LYS A 109 2.29 -19.77 -3.77
N GLU A 110 2.14 -20.91 -3.11
CA GLU A 110 1.61 -22.13 -3.72
C GLU A 110 0.17 -21.90 -4.21
N GLN A 111 -0.64 -21.16 -3.46
CA GLN A 111 -2.01 -20.81 -3.84
C GLN A 111 -2.03 -19.83 -5.02
N ALA A 112 -1.16 -18.81 -4.98
CA ALA A 112 -1.02 -17.86 -6.09
C ALA A 112 -0.63 -18.58 -7.41
N ILE A 113 0.30 -19.52 -7.33
CA ILE A 113 0.74 -20.34 -8.47
C ILE A 113 -0.36 -21.30 -8.94
N GLN A 114 -1.12 -21.91 -8.02
CA GLN A 114 -2.25 -22.77 -8.38
C GLN A 114 -3.30 -22.02 -9.22
N PHE A 115 -3.59 -20.76 -8.88
CA PHE A 115 -4.49 -19.95 -9.71
C PHE A 115 -3.93 -19.70 -11.11
N ILE A 116 -2.63 -19.45 -11.26
CA ILE A 116 -1.99 -19.31 -12.58
C ILE A 116 -2.14 -20.61 -13.39
N VAL A 117 -1.86 -21.76 -12.77
CA VAL A 117 -1.94 -23.08 -13.44
C VAL A 117 -3.36 -23.43 -13.86
N GLY A 118 -4.38 -22.90 -13.17
CA GLY A 118 -5.79 -23.06 -13.54
C GLY A 118 -6.23 -22.27 -14.77
N LEU A 119 -5.41 -21.33 -15.26
CA LEU A 119 -5.71 -20.51 -16.45
C LEU A 119 -5.35 -21.23 -17.76
N ASP A 120 -5.78 -20.67 -18.88
CA ASP A 120 -5.36 -21.18 -20.20
C ASP A 120 -3.86 -20.94 -20.46
N GLN A 121 -3.28 -21.69 -21.41
CA GLN A 121 -1.84 -21.64 -21.70
C GLN A 121 -1.35 -20.26 -22.14
N GLN A 122 -2.20 -19.50 -22.83
CA GLN A 122 -1.84 -18.17 -23.32
C GLN A 122 -1.77 -17.18 -22.16
N GLN A 123 -2.77 -17.20 -21.27
CA GLN A 123 -2.80 -16.41 -20.04
C GLN A 123 -1.65 -16.78 -19.11
N GLN A 124 -1.34 -18.07 -18.96
CA GLN A 124 -0.17 -18.53 -18.19
C GLN A 124 1.13 -17.92 -18.72
N ALA A 125 1.33 -17.93 -20.04
CA ALA A 125 2.53 -17.37 -20.66
C ALA A 125 2.60 -15.84 -20.48
N ASP A 126 1.48 -15.14 -20.58
CA ASP A 126 1.42 -13.69 -20.42
C ASP A 126 1.66 -13.27 -18.95
N LEU A 127 1.16 -14.02 -17.98
CA LEU A 127 1.47 -13.82 -16.56
C LEU A 127 2.92 -14.14 -16.23
N ALA A 128 3.48 -15.23 -16.77
CA ALA A 128 4.89 -15.58 -16.55
C ALA A 128 5.84 -14.49 -17.06
N LYS A 129 5.56 -13.92 -18.25
CA LYS A 129 6.30 -12.76 -18.77
C LYS A 129 6.17 -11.54 -17.86
N THR A 130 4.97 -11.28 -17.35
CA THR A 130 4.70 -10.14 -16.44
C THR A 130 5.50 -10.29 -15.14
N ILE A 131 5.50 -11.50 -14.56
CA ILE A 131 6.29 -11.82 -13.36
C ILE A 131 7.77 -11.60 -13.64
N GLN A 132 8.31 -12.17 -14.74
CA GLN A 132 9.71 -12.02 -15.12
C GLN A 132 10.11 -10.54 -15.29
N GLN A 133 9.34 -9.75 -16.04
CA GLN A 133 9.63 -8.33 -16.29
C GLN A 133 9.68 -7.52 -14.99
N LEU A 134 8.75 -7.76 -14.08
CA LEU A 134 8.74 -7.10 -12.77
C LEU A 134 9.82 -7.65 -11.84
N MET A 135 10.25 -8.90 -12.02
CA MET A 135 11.42 -9.45 -11.34
C MET A 135 12.74 -8.82 -11.80
N ASP A 136 12.88 -8.53 -13.10
CA ASP A 136 14.10 -7.99 -13.70
C ASP A 136 14.24 -6.47 -13.50
N THR A 137 13.15 -5.71 -13.57
CA THR A 137 13.17 -4.24 -13.49
C THR A 137 13.58 -3.69 -12.11
N THR A 138 13.38 -4.46 -11.06
CA THR A 138 13.67 -4.06 -9.67
C THR A 138 14.90 -4.80 -9.12
N GLY A 139 15.74 -5.33 -10.01
CA GLY A 139 17.05 -5.89 -9.67
C GLY A 139 18.04 -5.61 -10.80
N LYS A 140 19.05 -4.77 -10.55
CA LYS A 140 20.31 -4.93 -11.28
C LYS A 140 20.93 -6.26 -10.82
N SER A 141 20.46 -7.38 -11.36
CA SER A 141 21.13 -8.67 -11.25
C SER A 141 21.04 -9.41 -12.57
N ASP A 142 22.07 -10.19 -12.84
CA ASP A 142 22.47 -10.69 -14.13
C ASP A 142 21.38 -11.33 -14.98
N LYS A 143 21.50 -11.11 -16.28
CA LYS A 143 20.66 -11.70 -17.33
C LYS A 143 20.61 -13.22 -17.13
N THR A 144 19.47 -13.73 -16.70
CA THR A 144 19.18 -15.16 -16.81
C THR A 144 18.44 -15.36 -18.13
N GLU A 145 19.18 -15.74 -19.18
CA GLU A 145 18.59 -16.02 -20.49
C GLU A 145 17.52 -17.13 -20.37
N ILE A 146 16.38 -16.90 -21.03
CA ILE A 146 15.26 -17.83 -21.11
C ILE A 146 15.64 -18.90 -22.13
N GLN A 147 15.65 -20.17 -21.70
CA GLN A 147 15.79 -21.29 -22.64
C GLN A 147 14.47 -21.49 -23.37
N ALA A 148 14.51 -21.62 -24.70
CA ALA A 148 13.34 -21.70 -25.58
C ALA A 148 12.41 -22.90 -25.31
N ASP A 149 12.87 -23.84 -24.49
CA ASP A 149 12.21 -25.12 -24.22
C ASP A 149 11.60 -25.19 -22.80
N GLU A 150 11.70 -24.11 -22.01
CA GLU A 150 11.18 -24.06 -20.64
C GLU A 150 9.66 -23.80 -20.65
N THR A 151 8.90 -24.67 -19.99
CA THR A 151 7.45 -24.43 -19.85
C THR A 151 7.19 -23.22 -18.95
N PRO A 152 6.10 -22.44 -19.16
CA PRO A 152 5.78 -21.29 -18.30
C PRO A 152 5.74 -21.63 -16.80
N LEU A 153 5.38 -22.88 -16.46
CA LEU A 153 5.40 -23.40 -15.10
C LEU A 153 6.82 -23.57 -14.54
N GLU A 154 7.74 -24.11 -15.34
CA GLU A 154 9.14 -24.27 -14.96
C GLU A 154 9.80 -22.92 -14.77
N LEU A 155 9.50 -21.95 -15.63
CA LEU A 155 9.97 -20.58 -15.49
C LEU A 155 9.47 -19.94 -14.18
N VAL A 156 8.16 -20.02 -13.88
CA VAL A 156 7.59 -19.47 -12.64
C VAL A 156 8.17 -20.16 -11.40
N ARG A 157 8.35 -21.49 -11.44
CA ARG A 157 9.00 -22.24 -10.34
C ARG A 157 10.47 -21.85 -10.19
N ARG A 158 11.23 -21.74 -11.29
CA ARG A 158 12.64 -21.36 -11.29
C ARG A 158 12.80 -19.95 -10.72
N LEU A 159 11.98 -19.00 -11.13
CA LEU A 159 12.01 -17.64 -10.60
C LEU A 159 11.64 -17.58 -9.11
N SER A 160 10.59 -18.30 -8.71
CA SER A 160 10.19 -18.42 -7.29
C SER A 160 11.28 -19.08 -6.43
N ASN A 161 12.05 -20.02 -6.99
CA ASN A 161 13.13 -20.72 -6.31
C ASN A 161 14.45 -19.92 -6.32
N ALA A 162 14.73 -19.17 -7.39
CA ALA A 162 15.95 -18.39 -7.57
C ALA A 162 16.13 -17.32 -6.47
N ARG A 163 15.03 -16.86 -5.85
CA ARG A 163 15.06 -15.87 -4.76
C ARG A 163 14.92 -16.40 -3.35
N ARG A 164 14.52 -17.66 -3.15
CA ARG A 164 14.56 -18.27 -1.81
C ARG A 164 15.95 -18.76 -1.39
N PHE A 165 16.96 -18.65 -2.27
CA PHE A 165 18.30 -19.23 -2.03
C PHE A 165 19.49 -18.27 -2.14
N SER A 166 19.29 -16.94 -2.23
CA SER A 166 20.43 -16.03 -2.51
C SER A 166 21.19 -15.47 -1.29
N THR A 167 21.00 -15.97 -0.07
CA THR A 167 21.88 -15.55 1.05
C THR A 167 22.21 -16.60 2.12
N VAL A 168 21.62 -17.81 2.13
CA VAL A 168 21.88 -18.78 3.23
C VAL A 168 22.21 -20.21 2.79
N GLN A 169 22.04 -20.60 1.52
CA GLN A 169 22.17 -22.02 1.14
C GLN A 169 23.17 -22.34 0.02
N LEU A 170 23.95 -21.36 -0.48
CA LEU A 170 25.02 -21.61 -1.46
C LEU A 170 26.46 -21.54 -0.91
N ALA A 171 26.64 -21.17 0.36
CA ALA A 171 27.90 -21.40 1.06
C ALA A 171 27.67 -22.54 2.05
N GLY A 172 28.05 -23.76 1.69
CA GLY A 172 28.00 -24.89 2.61
C GLY A 172 28.85 -24.58 3.83
N ASN A 173 28.22 -24.28 4.97
CA ASN A 173 28.81 -24.16 6.31
C ASN A 173 30.29 -23.70 6.37
N ASP A 174 30.70 -22.71 5.58
CA ASP A 174 32.06 -22.18 5.64
C ASP A 174 32.09 -21.08 6.71
N PRO A 175 32.76 -21.30 7.85
CA PRO A 175 32.80 -20.33 8.95
C PRO A 175 33.34 -18.98 8.50
N ASN A 176 34.22 -18.95 7.49
CA ASN A 176 34.85 -17.74 6.98
C ASN A 176 33.90 -16.84 6.18
N ILE A 177 32.73 -17.35 5.76
CA ILE A 177 31.69 -16.60 5.04
C ILE A 177 30.54 -16.25 5.99
N ILE A 178 30.20 -17.17 6.89
CA ILE A 178 29.06 -17.02 7.80
C ILE A 178 29.35 -16.01 8.91
N GLU A 179 30.55 -16.01 9.50
CA GLU A 179 30.87 -15.09 10.60
C GLU A 179 30.86 -13.60 10.19
N PRO A 180 31.44 -13.20 9.03
CA PRO A 180 31.34 -11.82 8.57
C PRO A 180 29.90 -11.38 8.30
N MET A 181 29.08 -12.24 7.67
CA MET A 181 27.67 -11.94 7.40
C MET A 181 26.83 -11.85 8.68
N GLN A 182 27.11 -12.68 9.68
CA GLN A 182 26.47 -12.57 10.99
C GLN A 182 26.91 -11.31 11.74
N ALA A 183 28.16 -10.88 11.60
CA ALA A 183 28.64 -9.64 12.18
C ALA A 183 27.94 -8.42 11.52
N GLU A 184 27.84 -8.42 10.20
CA GLU A 184 27.14 -7.37 9.43
C GLU A 184 25.64 -7.33 9.75
N ALA A 185 24.98 -8.48 9.87
CA ALA A 185 23.58 -8.57 10.29
C ALA A 185 23.35 -8.05 11.72
N ARG A 186 24.28 -8.30 12.66
CA ARG A 186 24.22 -7.75 14.02
C ARG A 186 24.42 -6.23 14.04
N GLU A 187 25.30 -5.72 13.18
CA GLU A 187 25.55 -4.28 13.05
C GLU A 187 24.32 -3.55 12.47
N LEU A 188 23.73 -4.09 11.40
CA LEU A 188 22.48 -3.61 10.82
C LEU A 188 21.31 -3.68 11.81
N HIS A 189 21.23 -4.74 12.63
CA HIS A 189 20.22 -4.84 13.68
C HIS A 189 20.38 -3.73 14.73
N ARG A 190 21.60 -3.44 15.17
CA ARG A 190 21.88 -2.32 16.09
C ARG A 190 21.56 -0.96 15.50
N GLU A 191 21.80 -0.77 14.20
CA GLU A 191 21.41 0.47 13.52
C GLU A 191 19.88 0.60 13.42
N LEU A 192 19.17 -0.47 13.09
CA LEU A 192 17.72 -0.50 13.09
C LEU A 192 17.13 -0.19 14.47
N GLU A 193 17.72 -0.71 15.55
CA GLU A 193 17.32 -0.37 16.92
C GLU A 193 17.54 1.11 17.24
N ARG A 194 18.65 1.70 16.82
CA ARG A 194 18.88 3.16 16.97
C ARG A 194 17.87 3.97 16.17
N TYR A 195 17.56 3.57 14.94
CA TYR A 195 16.56 4.24 14.12
C TYR A 195 15.14 4.09 14.69
N LEU A 196 14.77 2.93 15.22
CA LEU A 196 13.49 2.73 15.91
C LEU A 196 13.37 3.56 17.19
N GLY A 197 14.46 3.69 17.95
CA GLY A 197 14.52 4.59 19.11
C GLY A 197 14.23 6.04 18.72
N SER A 198 14.96 6.58 17.74
CA SER A 198 14.75 7.94 17.24
C SER A 198 13.36 8.15 16.59
N PHE A 199 12.78 7.11 15.97
CA PHE A 199 11.41 7.16 15.47
C PHE A 199 10.38 7.21 16.60
N SER A 200 10.62 6.50 17.70
CA SER A 200 9.75 6.54 18.88
C SER A 200 9.78 7.91 19.57
N ASP A 201 10.96 8.54 19.63
CA ASP A 201 11.13 9.89 20.20
C ASP A 201 10.48 10.97 19.32
N THR A 202 10.61 10.87 18.00
CA THR A 202 9.94 11.79 17.06
C THR A 202 8.42 11.61 17.05
N LYS A 203 7.91 10.38 17.23
CA LYS A 203 6.48 10.13 17.42
C LYS A 203 5.94 10.75 18.71
N GLN A 204 6.67 10.67 19.82
CA GLN A 204 6.30 11.35 21.06
C GLN A 204 6.34 12.88 20.91
N ALA A 205 7.33 13.42 20.20
CA ALA A 205 7.40 14.85 19.92
C ALA A 205 6.20 15.34 19.07
N HIS A 206 5.78 14.56 18.08
CA HIS A 206 4.58 14.86 17.29
C HIS A 206 3.27 14.74 18.10
N GLN A 207 3.16 13.78 19.02
CA GLN A 207 2.00 13.70 19.92
C GLN A 207 1.91 14.93 20.83
N ARG A 208 3.01 15.37 21.43
CA ARG A 208 3.04 16.60 22.26
C ARG A 208 2.70 17.85 21.45
N LEU A 209 3.11 17.92 20.19
CA LEU A 209 2.73 19.01 19.28
C LEU A 209 1.24 18.97 18.94
N ALA A 210 0.67 17.79 18.70
CA ALA A 210 -0.76 17.63 18.45
C ALA A 210 -1.61 18.02 19.67
N GLU A 211 -1.17 17.67 20.88
CA GLU A 211 -1.80 18.10 22.14
C GLU A 211 -1.78 19.62 22.29
N LYS A 212 -0.62 20.27 22.04
CA LYS A 212 -0.51 21.74 22.06
C LYS A 212 -1.41 22.42 21.03
N VAL A 213 -1.54 21.86 19.83
CA VAL A 213 -2.44 22.37 18.78
C VAL A 213 -3.90 22.21 19.20
N SER A 214 -4.25 21.09 19.83
CA SER A 214 -5.59 20.85 20.38
C SER A 214 -5.95 21.84 21.49
N GLU A 215 -5.01 22.12 22.40
CA GLU A 215 -5.18 23.08 23.48
C GLU A 215 -5.30 24.52 22.97
N ALA A 216 -4.47 24.93 22.01
CA ALA A 216 -4.57 26.23 21.34
C ALA A 216 -5.91 26.39 20.60
N LYS A 217 -6.41 25.32 19.96
CA LYS A 217 -7.74 25.33 19.33
C LYS A 217 -8.86 25.52 20.36
N ALA A 218 -8.78 24.85 21.51
CA ALA A 218 -9.76 25.01 22.58
C ALA A 218 -9.77 26.44 23.14
N GLN A 219 -8.59 27.06 23.31
CA GLN A 219 -8.47 28.45 23.72
C GLN A 219 -9.08 29.42 22.69
N LEU A 220 -8.81 29.22 21.40
CA LEU A 220 -9.40 30.04 20.34
C LEU A 220 -10.93 29.89 20.25
N CYS A 221 -11.46 28.69 20.45
CA CYS A 221 -12.91 28.49 20.53
C CYS A 221 -13.51 29.22 21.74
N HIS A 222 -12.85 29.14 22.90
CA HIS A 222 -13.31 29.84 24.09
C HIS A 222 -13.25 31.38 23.94
N GLU A 223 -12.22 31.91 23.27
CA GLU A 223 -12.15 33.34 22.95
C GLU A 223 -13.19 33.76 21.92
N ALA A 224 -13.49 32.91 20.94
CA ALA A 224 -14.55 33.15 19.97
C ALA A 224 -15.92 33.20 20.67
N ASP A 225 -16.20 32.27 21.59
CA ASP A 225 -17.42 32.27 22.39
C ASP A 225 -17.53 33.54 23.26
N ARG A 226 -16.44 33.95 23.92
CA ARG A 226 -16.39 35.22 24.66
C ARG A 226 -16.64 36.44 23.76
N CYS A 227 -16.14 36.44 22.53
CA CYS A 227 -16.41 37.52 21.58
C CYS A 227 -17.90 37.55 21.19
N VAL A 228 -18.54 36.39 21.02
CA VAL A 228 -19.98 36.29 20.75
C VAL A 228 -20.79 36.81 21.94
N ASP A 229 -20.43 36.44 23.17
CA ASP A 229 -21.10 36.92 24.38
C ASP A 229 -20.97 38.45 24.53
N LEU A 230 -19.77 39.01 24.30
CA LEU A 230 -19.53 40.46 24.31
C LEU A 230 -20.33 41.20 23.23
N ILE A 231 -20.47 40.61 22.04
CA ILE A 231 -21.29 41.17 20.95
C ILE A 231 -22.78 41.14 21.33
N GLN A 232 -23.24 40.11 22.03
CA GLN A 232 -24.62 40.04 22.53
C GLN A 232 -24.87 41.06 23.65
N GLU A 233 -23.94 41.23 24.59
CA GLU A 233 -24.01 42.22 25.66
C GLU A 233 -23.99 43.66 25.13
N THR A 234 -23.12 43.96 24.17
CA THR A 234 -23.05 45.30 23.53
C THR A 234 -24.22 45.53 22.57
N GLY A 235 -24.72 44.48 21.92
CA GLY A 235 -25.95 44.52 21.12
C GLY A 235 -27.20 44.81 21.96
N HIS A 236 -27.30 44.29 23.18
CA HIS A 236 -28.39 44.61 24.11
C HIS A 236 -28.23 46.00 24.75
N GLY A 237 -27.01 46.44 25.03
CA GLY A 237 -26.74 47.80 25.52
C GLY A 237 -27.09 48.92 24.52
N ALA A 238 -27.08 48.63 23.22
CA ALA A 238 -27.45 49.59 22.18
C ALA A 238 -28.96 49.82 22.06
N TYR A 239 -29.79 48.82 22.38
CA TYR A 239 -31.25 48.97 22.39
C TYR A 239 -31.78 49.61 23.68
N ASP A 240 -31.10 49.42 24.82
CA ASP A 240 -31.51 50.06 26.07
C ASP A 240 -31.12 51.55 26.16
N ALA A 241 -30.01 51.96 25.52
CA ALA A 241 -29.61 53.37 25.47
C ALA A 241 -30.48 54.23 24.54
N GLN A 242 -31.05 53.66 23.47
CA GLN A 242 -32.00 54.36 22.60
C GLN A 242 -33.44 54.37 23.17
N GLY A 243 -33.83 53.37 23.96
CA GLY A 243 -35.12 53.37 24.67
C GLY A 243 -35.19 54.35 25.85
N ALA A 244 -34.07 54.57 26.56
CA ALA A 244 -34.01 55.49 27.70
C ALA A 244 -33.93 56.97 27.31
N MET A 245 -33.38 57.32 26.13
CA MET A 245 -33.37 58.70 25.65
C MET A 245 -34.70 59.14 24.99
N ALA A 246 -35.55 58.19 24.56
CA ALA A 246 -36.84 58.51 23.96
C ALA A 246 -37.95 58.85 24.99
N THR A 247 -37.74 58.59 26.29
CA THR A 247 -38.74 58.84 27.34
C THR A 247 -38.47 60.08 28.20
N CYS A 248 -37.35 60.77 28.02
CA CYS A 248 -37.06 62.04 28.71
C CYS A 248 -37.45 63.30 27.91
N ALA A 249 -38.02 63.16 26.70
CA ALA A 249 -38.46 64.28 25.86
C ALA A 249 -39.98 64.53 25.85
N LEU A 250 -40.74 63.88 26.74
CA LEU A 250 -42.22 63.96 26.78
C LEU A 250 -42.81 64.22 28.18
N LYS A 251 -42.11 64.96 29.05
CA LYS A 251 -42.71 65.62 30.22
C LYS A 251 -42.14 67.01 30.42
#